data_AF-A0A7J8RLG8-F1
#
_entry.id   AF-A0A7J8RLG8-F1
#
_cell.length_a   1.000
_cell.length_b   1.000
_cell.length_c   1.000
_cell.angle_alpha   90.00
_cell.angle_beta   90.00
_cell.angle_gamma   90.00
#
_symmetry.space_group_name_H-M   'P 1'
#
loop_
_entity.id
_entity.type
_entity.pdbx_description
1 polymer ?
#
loop_
_entity_poly.entity_id
_entity_poly.type
_entity_poly.pdbx_seq_one_letter_code
_entity_poly.pdbx_strand_id
1 'polypeptide(L)'
;MGKHPEELLSWLSSPTSLVNMRLIDVLDNRLPLPTSQLVAQNLVRIATLAFACLNPQPKSRPTMKEVCEELVCGQTSLGVPLRMISLLQLVNCEMHIGGKTGTCNV
;
A
#
# COMPACT_ATOMS: atom_id res chain seq x y z
N MET A 1 5.35 20.34 8.92
CA MET A 1 4.45 19.78 9.94
C MET A 1 4.03 18.40 9.46
N GLY A 2 4.14 17.36 10.29
CA GLY A 2 3.62 16.02 9.96
C GLY A 2 2.12 15.94 10.22
N LYS A 3 1.42 15.03 9.55
CA LYS A 3 0.01 14.74 9.81
C LYS A 3 -0.13 13.84 11.05
N HIS A 4 -1.18 14.04 11.84
CA HIS A 4 -1.40 13.23 13.04
C HIS A 4 -1.90 11.81 12.63
N PRO A 5 -1.46 10.73 13.30
CA PRO A 5 -1.90 9.37 12.97
C PRO A 5 -3.43 9.16 13.02
N GLU A 6 -4.11 9.91 13.89
CA GLU A 6 -5.58 9.86 14.00
C GLU A 6 -6.28 10.45 12.76
N GLU A 7 -5.69 11.47 12.13
CA GLU A 7 -6.21 12.01 10.86
C GLU A 7 -6.12 10.95 9.75
N LEU A 8 -5.02 10.20 9.70
CA LEU A 8 -4.84 9.10 8.74
C LEU A 8 -5.90 8.00 8.91
N LEU A 9 -6.19 7.61 10.15
CA LEU A 9 -7.20 6.59 10.46
C LEU A 9 -8.63 7.08 10.16
N SER A 10 -8.90 8.38 10.36
CA SER A 10 -10.20 8.97 10.02
C SER A 10 -10.53 8.83 8.53
N TRP A 11 -9.53 8.84 7.64
CA TRP A 11 -9.75 8.66 6.20
C TRP A 11 -10.21 7.25 5.83
N LEU A 12 -9.83 6.24 6.63
CA LEU A 12 -10.31 4.86 6.44
C LEU A 12 -11.80 4.73 6.76
N SER A 13 -12.33 5.62 7.62
CA SER A 13 -13.75 5.66 7.98
C SER A 13 -14.60 6.42 6.95
N SER A 14 -13.99 7.30 6.16
CA SER A 14 -14.66 8.04 5.07
C SER A 14 -13.83 7.94 3.77
N PRO A 15 -14.11 6.94 2.91
CA PRO A 15 -13.34 6.69 1.69
C PRO A 15 -13.29 7.88 0.71
N THR A 16 -14.31 8.75 0.76
CA THR A 16 -14.37 10.01 0.01
C THR A 16 -13.21 10.95 0.30
N SER A 17 -12.65 10.94 1.51
CA SER A 17 -11.48 11.74 1.88
C SER A 17 -10.18 11.24 1.22
N LEU A 18 -10.14 9.97 0.81
CA LEU A 18 -8.97 9.34 0.18
C LEU A 18 -8.87 9.59 -1.33
N VAL A 19 -9.95 10.08 -1.98
CA VAL A 19 -9.99 10.34 -3.42
C VAL A 19 -8.94 11.39 -3.83
N ASN A 20 -8.80 12.44 -3.03
CA ASN A 20 -7.92 13.57 -3.31
C ASN A 20 -6.50 13.41 -2.74
N MET A 21 -6.27 12.40 -1.91
CA MET A 21 -4.94 12.10 -1.39
C MET A 21 -4.21 11.13 -2.29
N ARG A 22 -2.95 11.44 -2.56
CA ARG A 22 -2.05 10.61 -3.34
C ARG A 22 -1.06 9.91 -2.42
N LEU A 23 -0.50 8.80 -2.91
CA LEU A 23 0.53 8.05 -2.18
C LEU A 23 1.73 8.94 -1.83
N ILE A 24 2.11 9.86 -2.70
CA ILE A 24 3.21 10.82 -2.44
C ILE A 24 2.93 11.74 -1.23
N ASP A 25 1.67 12.03 -0.91
CA ASP A 25 1.28 12.95 0.16
C ASP A 25 1.41 12.33 1.57
N VAL A 26 1.73 11.04 1.65
CA VAL A 26 1.94 10.27 2.89
C VAL A 26 3.35 9.70 3.00
N LEU A 27 4.21 9.88 1.98
CA LEU A 27 5.62 9.52 2.07
C LEU A 27 6.35 10.49 3.00
N ASP A 28 7.43 10.04 3.63
CA ASP A 28 8.28 10.91 4.42
C ASP A 28 8.94 11.97 3.52
N ASN A 29 8.46 13.22 3.63
CA ASN A 29 8.92 14.35 2.84
C ASN A 29 10.39 14.75 3.14
N ARG A 30 11.03 14.17 4.16
CA ARG A 30 12.46 14.35 4.43
C ARG A 30 13.34 13.50 3.51
N LEU A 31 12.77 12.48 2.88
CA LEU A 31 13.47 11.61 1.95
C LEU A 31 13.35 12.15 0.52
N PRO A 32 14.38 11.94 -0.32
CA PRO A 32 14.27 12.28 -1.74
C PRO A 32 13.18 11.44 -2.39
N LEU A 33 12.48 12.05 -3.35
CA LEU A 33 11.44 11.35 -4.06
C LEU A 33 12.03 10.16 -4.85
N PRO A 34 11.40 8.98 -4.82
CA PRO A 34 11.90 7.81 -5.52
C PRO A 34 12.00 8.07 -7.03
N THR A 35 13.19 7.91 -7.58
CA THR A 35 13.43 7.95 -9.04
C THR A 35 13.48 6.54 -9.64
N SER A 36 13.81 5.54 -8.83
CA SER A 36 13.82 4.14 -9.24
C SER A 36 12.40 3.58 -9.36
N GLN A 37 12.09 3.03 -10.54
CA GLN A 37 10.83 2.35 -10.78
C GLN A 37 10.61 1.17 -9.82
N LEU A 38 11.67 0.42 -9.49
CA LEU A 38 11.60 -0.68 -8.52
C LEU A 38 11.21 -0.18 -7.12
N VAL A 39 11.79 0.93 -6.68
CA VAL A 39 11.45 1.53 -5.38
C VAL A 39 10.00 2.02 -5.38
N ALA A 40 9.57 2.67 -6.47
CA ALA A 40 8.17 3.09 -6.61
C ALA A 40 7.20 1.91 -6.55
N GLN A 41 7.51 0.81 -7.23
CA GLN A 41 6.73 -0.43 -7.18
C GLN A 41 6.62 -0.97 -5.74
N ASN A 42 7.75 -1.08 -5.04
CA ASN A 42 7.77 -1.55 -3.65
C ASN A 42 6.97 -0.63 -2.71
N LEU A 43 6.99 0.68 -2.91
CA LEU A 43 6.20 1.61 -2.09
C LEU A 43 4.69 1.41 -2.29
N VAL A 44 4.24 1.26 -3.53
CA VAL A 44 2.83 0.98 -3.83
C VAL A 44 2.40 -0.31 -3.15
N ARG A 45 3.23 -1.35 -3.29
CA ARG A 45 3.01 -2.66 -2.70
C ARG A 45 2.91 -2.64 -1.17
N ILE A 46 3.88 -2.01 -0.51
CA ILE A 46 3.91 -1.87 0.95
C ILE A 46 2.70 -1.06 1.42
N ALA A 47 2.35 0.02 0.70
CA ALA A 47 1.18 0.81 1.04
C ALA A 47 -0.13 0.02 0.89
N THR A 48 -0.32 -0.72 -0.21
CA THR A 48 -1.48 -1.62 -0.38
C THR A 48 -1.57 -2.63 0.76
N LEU A 49 -0.46 -3.30 1.10
CA LEU A 49 -0.41 -4.26 2.20
C LEU A 49 -0.75 -3.62 3.55
N ALA A 50 -0.23 -2.41 3.81
CA ALA A 50 -0.54 -1.65 5.02
C ALA A 50 -2.05 -1.30 5.10
N PHE A 51 -2.67 -0.86 4.00
CA PHE A 51 -4.11 -0.60 3.97
C PHE A 51 -4.94 -1.87 4.18
N ALA A 52 -4.52 -3.01 3.62
CA ALA A 52 -5.17 -4.30 3.87
C ALA A 52 -5.09 -4.70 5.36
N CYS A 53 -3.95 -4.46 6.01
CA CYS A 53 -3.77 -4.71 7.45
C CYS A 53 -4.65 -3.81 8.33
N LEU A 54 -4.91 -2.58 7.86
CA LEU A 54 -5.74 -1.59 8.54
C LEU A 54 -7.24 -1.74 8.23
N ASN A 55 -7.65 -2.78 7.50
CA ASN A 55 -9.05 -2.96 7.12
C ASN A 55 -9.97 -2.98 8.36
N PRO A 56 -11.04 -2.16 8.41
CA PRO A 56 -11.97 -2.15 9.55
C PRO A 56 -12.59 -3.53 9.82
N GLN A 57 -12.82 -4.33 8.77
CA GLN A 57 -13.35 -5.69 8.88
C GLN A 57 -12.23 -6.68 9.23
N PRO A 58 -12.24 -7.31 10.43
CA PRO A 58 -11.14 -8.16 10.88
C PRO A 58 -10.88 -9.36 9.98
N LYS A 59 -11.94 -9.94 9.38
CA LYS A 59 -11.85 -11.09 8.47
C LYS A 59 -11.23 -10.76 7.10
N SER A 60 -11.15 -9.49 6.74
CA SER A 60 -10.56 -9.03 5.49
C SER A 60 -9.08 -8.65 5.65
N ARG A 61 -8.56 -8.66 6.88
CA ARG A 61 -7.15 -8.41 7.15
C ARG A 61 -6.33 -9.65 6.78
N PRO A 62 -5.14 -9.47 6.18
CA PRO A 62 -4.24 -10.58 5.92
C PRO A 62 -3.69 -11.15 7.23
N THR A 63 -3.38 -12.44 7.21
CA THR A 63 -2.60 -13.12 8.24
C THR A 63 -1.14 -12.67 8.20
N MET A 64 -0.42 -12.82 9.31
CA MET A 64 1.03 -12.52 9.33
C MET A 64 1.82 -13.37 8.31
N LYS A 65 1.36 -14.60 8.04
CA LYS A 65 1.96 -15.44 7.00
C LYS A 65 1.86 -14.77 5.62
N GLU A 66 0.68 -14.32 5.24
CA GLU A 66 0.46 -13.62 3.97
C GLU A 66 1.24 -12.31 3.92
N VAL A 67 1.32 -11.57 5.03
CA VAL A 67 2.15 -10.35 5.13
C VAL A 67 3.63 -10.67 4.88
N CYS A 68 4.17 -11.71 5.52
CA CYS A 68 5.57 -12.11 5.32
C CYS A 68 5.84 -12.58 3.89
N GLU A 69 4.98 -13.43 3.33
CA GLU A 69 5.10 -13.94 1.96
C GLU A 69 5.07 -12.79 0.95
N GLU A 70 4.15 -11.85 1.14
CA GLU A 70 4.06 -10.65 0.35
C GLU A 70 5.39 -9.90 0.49
N LEU A 71 5.80 -9.46 1.68
CA LEU A 71 7.04 -8.70 1.89
C LEU A 71 8.28 -9.33 1.24
N VAL A 72 8.42 -10.65 1.29
CA VAL A 72 9.58 -11.38 0.74
C VAL A 72 9.49 -11.56 -0.78
N CYS A 73 8.31 -11.84 -1.33
CA CYS A 73 8.19 -12.44 -2.66
C CYS A 73 7.25 -11.71 -3.61
N GLY A 74 6.49 -10.74 -3.12
CA GLY A 74 5.51 -10.05 -3.94
C GLY A 74 6.20 -9.24 -5.04
N GLN A 75 5.68 -9.38 -6.26
CA GLN A 75 6.05 -8.59 -7.42
C GLN A 75 4.88 -7.70 -7.81
N THR A 76 5.09 -6.39 -7.76
CA THR A 76 4.14 -5.41 -8.28
C THR A 76 4.66 -4.83 -9.58
N SER A 77 3.92 -5.07 -10.67
CA SER A 77 4.10 -4.29 -11.90
C SER A 77 3.34 -2.98 -11.75
N LEU A 78 4.03 -1.86 -11.97
CA LEU A 78 3.45 -0.53 -11.91
C LEU A 78 3.54 0.14 -13.28
N GLY A 79 2.38 0.38 -13.89
CA GLY A 79 2.28 1.11 -15.16
C GLY A 79 2.05 2.62 -15.00
N VAL A 80 1.90 3.12 -13.76
CA VAL A 80 1.52 4.51 -13.47
C VAL A 80 2.45 5.15 -12.43
N PRO A 81 2.81 6.45 -12.56
CA PRO A 81 3.63 7.15 -11.57
C PRO A 81 2.98 7.27 -10.19
N LEU A 82 3.79 7.26 -9.11
CA LEU A 82 3.32 7.41 -7.72
C LEU A 82 2.40 8.63 -7.50
N ARG A 83 2.70 9.74 -8.18
CA ARG A 83 1.93 11.00 -8.13
C ARG A 83 0.53 10.91 -8.76
N MET A 84 0.16 9.77 -9.36
CA MET A 84 -1.17 9.53 -9.93
C MET A 84 -1.97 8.50 -9.12
N ILE A 85 -1.33 7.84 -8.16
CA ILE A 85 -1.96 6.78 -7.37
C ILE A 85 -2.64 7.44 -6.18
N SER A 86 -3.97 7.38 -6.16
CA SER A 86 -4.74 7.83 -5.00
C SER A 86 -4.71 6.78 -3.90
N LEU A 87 -4.85 7.21 -2.65
CA LEU A 87 -4.96 6.27 -1.53
C LEU A 87 -6.22 5.41 -1.62
N LEU A 88 -7.30 5.93 -2.22
CA LEU A 88 -8.51 5.16 -2.48
C LEU A 88 -8.25 3.95 -3.40
N GLN A 89 -7.40 4.13 -4.43
CA GLN A 89 -7.02 3.00 -5.29
C GLN A 89 -6.33 1.90 -4.50
N LEU A 90 -5.48 2.25 -3.53
CA LEU A 90 -4.77 1.28 -2.70
C LEU A 90 -5.70 0.53 -1.73
N VAL A 91 -6.71 1.21 -1.19
CA VAL A 91 -7.72 0.59 -0.30
C VAL A 91 -8.62 -0.38 -1.06
N ASN A 92 -8.97 -0.04 -2.30
CA ASN A 92 -9.83 -0.88 -3.14
C ASN A 92 -9.04 -1.90 -3.96
N CYS A 93 -7.70 -1.88 -3.91
CA CYS A 93 -6.88 -2.89 -4.55
C CYS A 93 -7.06 -4.20 -3.79
N GLU A 94 -7.87 -5.10 -4.35
CA GLU A 94 -7.86 -6.50 -3.93
C GLU A 94 -6.49 -7.08 -4.24
N MET A 95 -5.74 -7.36 -3.19
CA MET A 95 -4.62 -8.27 -3.30
C MET A 95 -5.20 -9.63 -3.65
N HIS A 96 -5.12 -10.04 -4.92
CA HIS A 96 -5.28 -11.44 -5.28
C HIS A 96 -4.07 -12.18 -4.74
N ILE A 97 -4.13 -12.58 -3.46
CA ILE A 97 -3.14 -13.43 -2.78
C ILE A 97 -3.29 -14.90 -3.27
N GLY A 98 -3.65 -15.08 -4.53
CA GLY A 98 -4.00 -16.34 -5.15
C GLY A 98 -2.97 -16.76 -6.19
N GLY A 99 -2.01 -17.59 -5.77
CA GLY A 99 -1.55 -18.69 -6.61
C GLY A 99 -0.49 -18.40 -7.67
N LYS A 100 0.57 -17.64 -7.35
CA LYS A 100 1.84 -17.84 -8.05
C LYS A 100 2.84 -18.45 -7.09
N THR A 101 2.83 -19.78 -7.02
CA THR A 101 3.86 -20.61 -6.41
C THR A 101 5.16 -20.47 -7.21
N GLY A 102 5.78 -19.28 -7.16
CA GLY A 102 7.22 -19.17 -7.32
C GLY A 102 7.80 -19.48 -5.96
N THR A 103 8.47 -20.62 -5.80
CA THR A 103 9.21 -20.92 -4.58
C THR A 103 10.19 -19.78 -4.32
N CYS A 104 9.93 -18.99 -3.29
CA CYS A 104 10.84 -17.97 -2.80
C CYS A 104 11.93 -18.73 -2.04
N ASN A 105 13.01 -19.08 -2.73
CA ASN A 105 14.18 -19.65 -2.08
C ASN A 105 14.79 -18.53 -1.22
N VAL A 106 14.64 -18.66 0.10
CA VAL A 106 15.45 -17.92 1.08
C VAL A 106 16.84 -18.53 1.11
#